data_AF-A0A1F6KJT6-F1
#
_entry.id   AF-A0A1F6KJT6-F1
#
_cell.length_a   1.000
_cell.length_b   1.000
_cell.length_c   1.000
_cell.angle_alpha   90.00
_cell.angle_beta   90.00
_cell.angle_gamma   90.00
#
_symmetry.space_group_name_H-M   'P 1'
#
loop_
_entity.id
_entity.type
_entity.pdbx_description
1 polymer ?
#
loop_
_entity_poly.entity_id
_entity_poly.type
_entity_poly.pdbx_seq_one_letter_code
_entity_poly.pdbx_strand_id
1 'polypeptide(L)'
;MTDREIITGETPEHPNPAIAELLEARDIIVGAVRKTSRDQVDLWRQVPWLALQADGRTGYLDKYSYAYYYGFWDLDVTSSTDLLGISDVSGITVDLETGELMRARSVYEPRAPEHLYRLEESNPEAASEREVLALLHRPELLDAQEVVRHLKEEAKRTYWKGYDIKEVEGWRAEIIEKYDLKLVYSRRRIVTPAEPNLLESQVLN
;
A
#
# COMPACT_ATOMS: atom_id res chain seq x y z
N MET A 1 7.71 50.49 42.15
CA MET A 1 6.79 49.36 42.37
C MET A 1 5.44 49.80 41.86
N THR A 2 5.07 49.35 40.68
CA THR A 2 3.69 49.38 40.16
C THR A 2 3.60 48.32 39.07
N ASP A 3 2.51 47.57 39.15
CA ASP A 3 2.34 46.23 38.63
C ASP A 3 2.43 46.14 37.10
N ARG A 4 3.18 45.15 36.61
CA ARG A 4 3.04 44.65 35.25
C ARG A 4 1.91 43.63 35.28
N GLU A 5 0.74 44.02 34.79
CA GLU A 5 -0.34 43.08 34.49
C GLU A 5 0.19 42.05 33.48
N ILE A 6 0.23 40.80 33.94
CA ILE A 6 0.42 39.64 33.08
C ILE A 6 -0.89 39.46 32.35
N ILE A 7 -0.92 39.80 31.05
CA ILE A 7 -2.01 39.43 30.17
C ILE A 7 -1.95 37.91 30.03
N THR A 8 -2.68 37.21 30.90
CA THR A 8 -2.97 35.79 30.74
C THR A 8 -3.77 35.66 29.46
N GLY A 9 -3.15 35.10 28.42
CA GLY A 9 -3.84 34.77 27.18
C GLY A 9 -4.98 33.80 27.50
N GLU A 10 -6.20 34.32 27.49
CA GLU A 10 -7.40 33.50 27.47
C GLU A 10 -7.36 32.65 26.20
N THR A 11 -7.08 31.36 26.36
CA THR A 11 -7.46 30.37 25.36
C THR A 11 -8.97 30.49 25.18
N PRO A 12 -9.51 30.74 23.96
CA PRO A 12 -10.94 30.88 23.78
C PRO A 12 -11.63 29.61 24.29
N GLU A 13 -12.53 29.75 25.28
CA GLU A 13 -13.20 28.63 25.97
C GLU A 13 -14.10 27.79 25.06
N HIS A 14 -14.32 28.20 23.81
CA HIS A 14 -15.12 27.47 22.84
C HIS A 14 -14.47 27.46 21.45
N PRO A 15 -14.13 26.29 20.87
CA PRO A 15 -13.68 26.21 19.49
C PRO A 15 -14.79 26.72 18.56
N ASN A 16 -14.43 27.48 17.54
CA ASN A 16 -15.35 28.01 16.53
C ASN A 16 -16.22 26.86 15.98
N PRO A 17 -17.56 26.93 16.07
CA PRO A 17 -18.45 25.84 15.64
C PRO A 17 -18.25 25.46 14.17
N ALA A 18 -17.93 26.43 13.30
CA ALA A 18 -17.62 26.15 11.90
C ALA A 18 -16.34 25.31 11.73
N ILE A 19 -15.36 25.46 12.63
CA ILE A 19 -14.16 24.61 12.63
C ILE A 19 -14.52 23.19 13.07
N ALA A 20 -15.40 23.04 14.07
CA ALA A 20 -15.87 21.73 14.50
C ALA A 20 -16.62 20.98 13.37
N GLU A 21 -17.49 21.67 12.64
CA GLU A 21 -18.21 21.12 11.47
C GLU A 21 -17.23 20.67 10.37
N LEU A 22 -16.18 21.45 10.09
CA LEU A 22 -15.17 21.08 9.10
C LEU A 22 -14.37 19.83 9.51
N LEU A 23 -14.05 19.69 10.80
CA LEU A 23 -13.35 18.51 11.32
C LEU A 23 -14.24 17.26 11.28
N GLU A 24 -15.53 17.39 11.60
CA GLU A 24 -16.49 16.30 11.48
C GLU A 24 -16.65 15.84 10.02
N ALA A 25 -16.81 16.78 9.09
CA ALA A 25 -16.89 16.47 7.66
C ALA A 25 -15.62 15.77 7.15
N ARG A 26 -14.44 16.23 7.59
CA ARG A 26 -13.16 15.58 7.28
C ARG A 26 -13.14 14.12 7.72
N ASP A 27 -13.54 13.84 8.96
CA ASP A 27 -13.50 12.50 9.54
C ASP A 27 -14.47 11.55 8.82
N ILE A 28 -15.66 12.04 8.47
CA ILE A 28 -16.65 11.29 7.66
C ILE A 28 -16.06 10.94 6.30
N ILE A 29 -15.44 11.90 5.61
CA ILE A 29 -14.88 11.69 4.28
C ILE A 29 -13.70 10.71 4.32
N VAL A 30 -12.76 10.89 5.25
CA VAL A 30 -11.63 9.95 5.45
C VAL A 30 -12.15 8.53 5.71
N GLY A 31 -13.15 8.41 6.58
CA GLY A 31 -13.80 7.13 6.89
C GLY A 31 -14.42 6.48 5.64
N ALA A 32 -15.14 7.27 4.84
CA ALA A 32 -15.77 6.80 3.60
C ALA A 32 -14.73 6.32 2.58
N VAL A 33 -13.65 7.08 2.36
CA VAL A 33 -12.58 6.71 1.41
C VAL A 33 -11.93 5.37 1.79
N ARG A 34 -11.55 5.20 3.06
CA ARG A 34 -10.99 3.93 3.54
C ARG A 34 -11.99 2.78 3.43
N LYS A 35 -13.26 3.03 3.77
CA LYS A 35 -14.32 2.04 3.69
C LYS A 35 -14.52 1.57 2.25
N THR A 36 -14.54 2.49 1.28
CA THR A 36 -14.62 2.15 -0.16
C THR A 36 -13.53 1.18 -0.58
N SER A 37 -12.30 1.37 -0.11
CA SER A 37 -11.20 0.44 -0.40
C SER A 37 -11.41 -0.93 0.27
N ARG A 38 -11.72 -0.95 1.57
CA ARG A 38 -11.92 -2.19 2.34
C ARG A 38 -13.12 -3.03 1.89
N ASP A 39 -14.21 -2.39 1.48
CA ASP A 39 -15.41 -3.08 0.98
C ASP A 39 -15.12 -3.90 -0.30
N GLN A 40 -14.02 -3.61 -0.98
CA GLN A 40 -13.57 -4.29 -2.20
C GLN A 40 -12.44 -5.30 -1.94
N VAL A 41 -12.21 -5.71 -0.68
CA VAL A 41 -11.09 -6.61 -0.30
C VAL A 41 -11.03 -7.90 -1.12
N ASP A 42 -12.16 -8.50 -1.49
CA ASP A 42 -12.18 -9.72 -2.29
C ASP A 42 -11.67 -9.51 -3.73
N LEU A 43 -11.78 -8.28 -4.26
CA LEU A 43 -11.20 -7.89 -5.54
C LEU A 43 -9.70 -7.59 -5.36
N TRP A 44 -9.33 -6.87 -4.30
CA TRP A 44 -7.92 -6.60 -3.98
C TRP A 44 -7.12 -7.89 -3.83
N ARG A 45 -7.67 -8.91 -3.18
CA ARG A 45 -7.01 -10.21 -3.03
C ARG A 45 -6.76 -10.96 -4.34
N GLN A 46 -7.41 -10.59 -5.44
CA GLN A 46 -7.11 -11.17 -6.76
C GLN A 46 -5.94 -10.49 -7.46
N VAL A 47 -5.61 -9.25 -7.06
CA VAL A 47 -4.62 -8.41 -7.74
C VAL A 47 -3.24 -9.05 -7.79
N PRO A 48 -2.67 -9.64 -6.72
CA PRO A 48 -1.33 -10.23 -6.78
C PRO A 48 -1.19 -11.31 -7.86
N TRP A 49 -2.14 -12.25 -7.92
CA TRP A 49 -2.14 -13.29 -8.93
C TRP A 49 -2.29 -12.72 -10.33
N LEU A 50 -3.28 -11.84 -10.54
CA LEU A 50 -3.55 -11.27 -11.85
C LEU A 50 -2.42 -10.36 -12.34
N ALA A 51 -1.76 -9.63 -11.44
CA ALA A 51 -0.58 -8.83 -11.72
C ALA A 51 0.56 -9.71 -12.24
N LEU A 52 0.85 -10.86 -11.60
CA LEU A 52 1.86 -11.79 -12.09
C LEU A 52 1.53 -12.34 -13.48
N GLN A 53 0.25 -12.63 -13.77
CA GLN A 53 -0.17 -13.13 -15.09
C GLN A 53 -0.08 -12.06 -16.19
N ALA A 54 -0.27 -10.80 -15.83
CA ALA A 54 -0.11 -9.63 -16.70
C ALA A 54 1.35 -9.24 -16.92
N ASP A 55 2.20 -9.42 -15.90
CA ASP A 55 3.60 -9.02 -15.93
C ASP A 55 4.42 -9.86 -16.92
N GLY A 56 5.36 -9.23 -17.63
CA GLY A 56 6.12 -9.89 -18.69
C GLY A 56 5.33 -10.20 -19.96
N ARG A 57 4.13 -9.62 -20.16
CA ARG A 57 3.38 -9.71 -21.43
C ARG A 57 3.86 -8.67 -22.44
N THR A 58 3.91 -7.41 -22.02
CA THR A 58 4.26 -6.24 -22.85
C THR A 58 5.39 -5.40 -22.26
N GLY A 59 5.95 -5.84 -21.14
CA GLY A 59 6.94 -5.14 -20.33
C GLY A 59 6.93 -5.68 -18.90
N TYR A 60 7.87 -5.23 -18.07
CA TYR A 60 7.85 -5.42 -16.62
C TYR A 60 7.49 -4.09 -15.95
N LEU A 61 6.51 -4.09 -15.07
CA LEU A 61 6.07 -2.90 -14.35
C LEU A 61 6.27 -3.05 -12.85
N ASP A 62 6.93 -2.08 -12.22
CA ASP A 62 7.20 -2.08 -10.78
C ASP A 62 5.93 -2.23 -9.93
N LYS A 63 4.81 -1.66 -10.36
CA LYS A 63 3.52 -1.81 -9.66
C LYS A 63 3.01 -3.26 -9.63
N TYR A 64 3.32 -4.07 -10.66
CA TYR A 64 2.91 -5.47 -10.70
C TYR A 64 3.77 -6.29 -9.75
N SER A 65 5.10 -6.08 -9.80
CA SER A 65 6.03 -6.74 -8.89
C SER A 65 5.77 -6.38 -7.44
N TYR A 66 5.36 -5.15 -7.17
CA TYR A 66 4.97 -4.74 -5.83
C TYR A 66 3.79 -5.55 -5.27
N ALA A 67 2.82 -5.87 -6.14
CA ALA A 67 1.64 -6.64 -5.78
C ALA A 67 1.96 -8.09 -5.41
N TYR A 68 2.74 -8.81 -6.22
CA TYR A 68 3.00 -10.23 -5.97
C TYR A 68 4.19 -10.50 -5.03
N TYR A 69 5.11 -9.55 -4.85
CA TYR A 69 6.18 -9.68 -3.85
C TYR A 69 5.78 -9.19 -2.46
N TYR A 70 5.05 -8.07 -2.38
CA TYR A 70 4.81 -7.39 -1.11
C TYR A 70 3.33 -7.38 -0.70
N GLY A 71 2.40 -7.70 -1.61
CA GLY A 71 0.97 -7.66 -1.30
C GLY A 71 0.45 -6.24 -1.14
N PHE A 72 1.01 -5.29 -1.89
CA PHE A 72 0.55 -3.91 -1.93
C PHE A 72 0.35 -3.45 -3.37
N TRP A 73 -0.64 -2.58 -3.58
CA TRP A 73 -0.90 -1.98 -4.87
C TRP A 73 -0.73 -0.48 -4.80
N ASP A 74 0.18 0.05 -5.63
CA ASP A 74 0.44 1.49 -5.69
C ASP A 74 -0.73 2.22 -6.36
N LEU A 75 -1.34 3.14 -5.61
CA LEU A 75 -2.31 4.09 -6.13
C LEU A 75 -1.48 5.25 -6.67
N ASP A 76 -1.27 5.24 -7.98
CA ASP A 76 -0.49 6.26 -8.67
C ASP A 76 -1.21 7.62 -8.61
N VAL A 77 -1.09 8.30 -7.47
CA VAL A 77 -1.59 9.66 -7.25
C VAL A 77 -0.63 10.68 -7.88
N THR A 78 0.43 10.26 -8.59
CA THR A 78 1.39 11.15 -9.27
C THR A 78 0.80 11.70 -10.58
N SER A 79 -0.33 12.39 -10.47
CA SER A 79 -0.78 13.33 -11.50
C SER A 79 -1.34 14.58 -10.85
N SER A 80 -0.44 15.40 -10.35
CA SER A 80 -0.38 16.82 -10.65
C SER A 80 0.66 17.41 -9.73
N THR A 81 1.71 17.96 -10.31
CA THR A 81 2.76 18.65 -9.61
C THR A 81 2.27 19.88 -8.83
N ASP A 82 0.97 20.23 -8.77
CA ASP A 82 0.59 21.61 -8.44
C ASP A 82 -0.78 21.87 -7.79
N LEU A 83 -1.65 20.89 -7.52
CA LEU A 83 -3.00 21.27 -7.06
C LEU A 83 -3.07 21.78 -5.61
N LEU A 84 -2.09 21.48 -4.75
CA LEU A 84 -2.06 21.93 -3.35
C LEU A 84 -0.65 22.21 -2.78
N GLY A 85 0.41 22.23 -3.62
CA GLY A 85 1.80 22.34 -3.13
C GLY A 85 2.23 21.17 -2.23
N ILE A 86 1.56 20.02 -2.34
CA ILE A 86 1.88 18.83 -1.55
C ILE A 86 2.83 17.96 -2.38
N SER A 87 4.11 18.29 -2.34
CA SER A 87 5.18 17.54 -3.01
C SER A 87 5.35 16.11 -2.50
N ASP A 88 4.74 15.77 -1.35
CA ASP A 88 5.09 14.59 -0.57
C ASP A 88 3.96 13.53 -0.49
N VAL A 89 2.84 13.67 -1.23
CA VAL A 89 1.81 12.58 -1.29
C VAL A 89 2.22 11.45 -2.25
N SER A 90 3.49 11.38 -2.63
CA SER A 90 4.00 10.24 -3.37
C SER A 90 3.83 8.98 -2.52
N GLY A 91 2.98 8.07 -3.00
CA GLY A 91 2.90 6.73 -2.46
C GLY A 91 1.77 6.53 -1.47
N ILE A 92 0.55 6.36 -1.97
CA ILE A 92 -0.50 5.68 -1.21
C ILE A 92 -0.63 4.29 -1.83
N THR A 93 -0.66 3.26 -1.01
CA THR A 93 -0.85 1.89 -1.46
C THR A 93 -2.09 1.29 -0.81
N VAL A 94 -2.65 0.28 -1.45
CA VAL A 94 -3.66 -0.60 -0.85
C VAL A 94 -2.95 -1.84 -0.33
N ASP A 95 -3.15 -2.18 0.94
CA ASP A 95 -2.83 -3.51 1.45
C ASP A 95 -3.78 -4.53 0.80
N LEU A 96 -3.26 -5.40 -0.06
CA LEU A 96 -4.06 -6.33 -0.84
C LEU A 96 -4.69 -7.46 -0.01
N GLU A 97 -4.29 -7.64 1.25
CA GLU A 97 -4.93 -8.57 2.17
C GLU A 97 -6.16 -7.97 2.86
N THR A 98 -6.10 -6.68 3.21
CA THR A 98 -7.08 -6.03 4.09
C THR A 98 -7.92 -4.95 3.39
N GLY A 99 -7.45 -4.46 2.24
CA GLY A 99 -7.99 -3.29 1.55
C GLY A 99 -7.67 -1.97 2.26
N GLU A 100 -6.82 -1.96 3.28
CA GLU A 100 -6.47 -0.74 4.03
C GLU A 100 -5.56 0.18 3.20
N LEU A 101 -5.71 1.50 3.38
CA LEU A 101 -4.86 2.50 2.74
C LEU A 101 -3.62 2.75 3.59
N MET A 102 -2.48 2.44 2.99
CA MET A 102 -1.16 2.45 3.62
C MET A 102 -0.28 3.50 2.96
N ARG A 103 0.62 4.11 3.72
CA ARG A 103 1.69 4.93 3.16
C ARG A 103 2.65 4.00 2.41
N ALA A 104 2.85 4.25 1.13
CA ALA A 104 3.91 3.59 0.39
C ALA A 104 5.24 4.10 0.93
N ARG A 105 6.07 3.19 1.45
CA ARG A 105 7.48 3.48 1.60
C ARG A 105 8.09 3.22 0.23
N SER A 106 8.60 4.27 -0.40
CA SER A 106 9.42 4.16 -1.60
C SER A 106 10.65 3.31 -1.25
N VAL A 107 10.56 2.00 -1.47
CA VAL A 107 11.71 1.11 -1.49
C VAL A 107 12.30 1.19 -2.89
N TYR A 108 12.66 2.40 -3.32
CA TYR A 108 13.34 2.61 -4.59
C TYR A 108 14.84 2.42 -4.35
N GLU A 109 15.29 1.16 -4.28
CA GLU A 109 16.67 0.85 -4.57
C GLU A 109 16.77 0.22 -5.97
N PRO A 110 17.17 1.02 -6.98
CA PRO A 110 17.30 0.51 -8.32
C PRO A 110 18.52 -0.40 -8.39
N ARG A 111 18.27 -1.70 -8.64
CA ARG A 111 19.26 -2.73 -9.05
C ARG A 111 20.08 -3.44 -7.96
N ALA A 112 19.43 -4.07 -6.98
CA ALA A 112 20.09 -5.12 -6.20
C ALA A 112 19.28 -6.43 -6.21
N PRO A 113 19.77 -7.50 -6.86
CA PRO A 113 19.18 -8.84 -6.80
C PRO A 113 19.19 -9.44 -5.38
N GLU A 114 19.93 -8.83 -4.44
CA GLU A 114 20.11 -9.28 -3.06
C GLU A 114 19.31 -8.50 -2.00
N HIS A 115 18.63 -7.41 -2.35
CA HIS A 115 17.83 -6.62 -1.41
C HIS A 115 16.36 -6.59 -1.83
N LEU A 116 15.73 -7.77 -1.88
CA LEU A 116 14.31 -7.88 -1.53
C LEU A 116 14.19 -7.46 -0.06
N TYR A 117 14.15 -6.16 0.20
CA TYR A 117 13.93 -5.59 1.52
C TYR A 117 12.77 -6.33 2.17
N ARG A 118 13.04 -6.89 3.34
CA ARG A 118 12.02 -7.58 4.10
C ARG A 118 10.95 -6.56 4.45
N LEU A 119 9.71 -6.88 4.12
CA LEU A 119 8.54 -6.25 4.73
C LEU A 119 8.60 -6.21 6.26
N GLU A 120 9.41 -7.10 6.87
CA GLU A 120 9.71 -7.11 8.31
C GLU A 120 10.31 -5.79 8.82
N GLU A 121 11.04 -5.04 7.98
CA GLU A 121 11.67 -3.76 8.37
C GLU A 121 10.85 -2.53 7.96
N SER A 122 10.06 -2.66 6.89
CA SER A 122 9.11 -1.63 6.48
C SER A 122 7.82 -1.81 7.27
N ASN A 123 7.79 -1.41 8.55
CA ASN A 123 6.55 -1.31 9.32
C ASN A 123 5.54 -0.46 8.52
N PRO A 124 4.56 -1.06 7.82
CA PRO A 124 3.72 -0.33 6.89
C PRO A 124 2.75 0.49 7.73
N GLU A 125 2.81 1.81 7.58
CA GLU A 125 1.97 2.72 8.34
C GLU A 125 0.67 2.96 7.59
N ALA A 126 -0.44 3.07 8.31
CA ALA A 126 -1.67 3.58 7.73
C ALA A 126 -1.40 4.98 7.14
N ALA A 127 -1.94 5.25 5.95
CA ALA A 127 -1.86 6.58 5.37
C ALA A 127 -2.44 7.62 6.36
N SER A 128 -1.91 8.82 6.43
CA SER A 128 -2.49 9.90 7.24
C SER A 128 -3.82 10.38 6.64
N GLU A 129 -4.64 11.09 7.43
CA GLU A 129 -5.87 11.73 6.93
C GLU A 129 -5.60 12.62 5.71
N ARG A 130 -4.48 13.38 5.74
CA ARG A 130 -4.05 14.25 4.64
C ARG A 130 -3.80 13.46 3.36
N GLU A 131 -3.12 12.31 3.47
CA GLU A 131 -2.85 11.42 2.33
C GLU A 131 -4.17 10.82 1.81
N VAL A 132 -5.03 10.30 2.69
CA VAL A 132 -6.33 9.74 2.30
C VAL A 132 -7.19 10.77 1.55
N LEU A 133 -7.23 12.02 2.01
CA LEU A 133 -8.00 13.08 1.35
C LEU A 133 -7.49 13.42 -0.05
N ALA A 134 -6.21 13.21 -0.34
CA ALA A 134 -5.66 13.46 -1.68
C ALA A 134 -6.28 12.54 -2.74
N LEU A 135 -6.77 11.35 -2.36
CA LEU A 135 -7.46 10.43 -3.27
C LEU A 135 -8.78 10.98 -3.80
N LEU A 136 -9.37 12.01 -3.18
CA LEU A 136 -10.59 12.64 -3.68
C LEU A 136 -10.38 13.35 -5.03
N HIS A 137 -9.14 13.68 -5.38
CA HIS A 137 -8.83 14.20 -6.71
C HIS A 137 -8.82 13.11 -7.79
N ARG A 138 -8.67 11.85 -7.38
CA ARG A 138 -8.61 10.67 -8.25
C ARG A 138 -9.32 9.46 -7.63
N PRO A 139 -10.63 9.56 -7.33
CA PRO A 139 -11.35 8.48 -6.65
C PRO A 139 -11.41 7.19 -7.48
N GLU A 140 -11.23 7.28 -8.80
CA GLU A 140 -11.17 6.13 -9.71
C GLU A 140 -10.02 5.17 -9.39
N LEU A 141 -8.96 5.63 -8.72
CA LEU A 141 -7.85 4.77 -8.31
C LEU A 141 -8.27 3.73 -7.26
N LEU A 142 -9.37 3.98 -6.53
CA LEU A 142 -9.91 3.06 -5.53
C LEU A 142 -10.85 2.01 -6.11
N ASP A 143 -11.12 2.04 -7.42
CA ASP A 143 -11.97 1.06 -8.07
C ASP A 143 -11.19 -0.24 -8.32
N ALA A 144 -11.30 -1.19 -7.38
CA ALA A 144 -10.65 -2.49 -7.47
C ALA A 144 -11.22 -3.32 -8.63
N GLN A 145 -12.49 -3.10 -8.99
CA GLN A 145 -13.13 -3.81 -10.09
C GLN A 145 -12.48 -3.42 -11.42
N GLU A 146 -12.21 -2.13 -11.60
CA GLU A 146 -11.51 -1.59 -12.76
C GLU A 146 -10.05 -2.11 -12.83
N VAL A 147 -9.33 -2.12 -11.70
CA VAL A 147 -7.98 -2.70 -11.61
C VAL A 147 -8.00 -4.18 -12.02
N VAL A 148 -8.90 -4.97 -11.47
CA VAL A 148 -9.05 -6.41 -11.78
C VAL A 148 -9.43 -6.62 -13.24
N ARG A 149 -10.33 -5.80 -13.80
CA ARG A 149 -10.72 -5.87 -15.22
C ARG A 149 -9.51 -5.64 -16.11
N HIS A 150 -8.76 -4.57 -15.87
CA HIS A 150 -7.56 -4.24 -16.63
C HIS A 150 -6.50 -5.34 -16.55
N LEU A 151 -6.20 -5.87 -15.36
CA LEU A 151 -5.23 -6.95 -15.20
C LEU A 151 -5.66 -8.24 -15.94
N LYS A 152 -6.96 -8.57 -15.94
CA LYS A 152 -7.50 -9.70 -16.72
C LYS A 152 -7.34 -9.51 -18.22
N GLU A 153 -7.39 -8.28 -18.71
CA GLU A 153 -7.17 -7.95 -20.12
C GLU A 153 -5.68 -8.03 -20.47
N GLU A 154 -4.81 -7.46 -19.66
CA GLU A 154 -3.36 -7.53 -19.84
C GLU A 154 -2.84 -8.98 -19.79
N ALA A 155 -3.34 -9.79 -18.85
CA ALA A 155 -2.97 -11.21 -18.73
C ALA A 155 -3.32 -12.04 -19.98
N LYS A 156 -4.26 -11.59 -20.81
CA LYS A 156 -4.66 -12.24 -22.07
C LYS A 156 -3.89 -11.72 -23.28
N ARG A 157 -3.09 -10.66 -23.14
CA ARG A 157 -2.34 -10.12 -24.27
C ARG A 157 -1.33 -11.14 -24.78
N THR A 158 -1.08 -11.07 -26.08
CA THR A 158 0.02 -11.79 -26.71
C THR A 158 1.34 -11.29 -26.13
N TYR A 159 2.28 -12.21 -25.89
CA TYR A 159 3.63 -11.83 -25.49
C TYR A 159 4.26 -10.93 -26.55
N TRP A 160 5.03 -9.95 -26.07
CA TRP A 160 5.89 -9.15 -26.93
C TRP A 160 6.88 -10.06 -27.67
N LYS A 161 7.15 -9.75 -28.95
CA LYS A 161 7.82 -10.67 -29.88
C LYS A 161 9.22 -11.10 -29.46
N GLY A 162 9.91 -10.34 -28.62
CA GLY A 162 11.25 -10.67 -28.13
C GLY A 162 11.28 -11.38 -26.78
N TYR A 163 10.14 -11.82 -26.23
CA TYR A 163 10.11 -12.66 -25.03
C TYR A 163 10.11 -14.15 -25.37
N ASP A 164 10.95 -14.91 -24.68
CA ASP A 164 10.84 -16.36 -24.64
C ASP A 164 9.71 -16.75 -23.68
N ILE A 165 8.64 -17.30 -24.25
CA ILE A 165 7.45 -17.70 -23.50
C ILE A 165 7.80 -18.71 -22.41
N LYS A 166 8.74 -19.62 -22.66
CA LYS A 166 9.13 -20.64 -21.67
C LYS A 166 9.87 -20.02 -20.50
N GLU A 167 10.71 -19.03 -20.75
CA GLU A 167 11.44 -18.30 -19.71
C GLU A 167 10.45 -17.53 -18.82
N VAL A 168 9.49 -16.82 -19.42
CA VAL A 168 8.47 -16.08 -18.67
C VAL A 168 7.57 -17.02 -17.87
N GLU A 169 7.16 -18.16 -18.45
CA GLU A 169 6.35 -19.16 -17.74
C GLU A 169 7.11 -19.84 -16.60
N GLY A 170 8.41 -20.14 -16.80
CA GLY A 170 9.29 -20.67 -15.76
C GLY A 170 9.43 -19.69 -14.59
N TRP A 171 9.74 -18.43 -14.88
CA TRP A 171 9.82 -17.36 -13.88
C TRP A 171 8.52 -17.18 -13.08
N ARG A 172 7.35 -17.22 -13.75
CA ARG A 172 6.06 -17.15 -13.04
C ARG A 172 5.85 -18.35 -12.12
N ALA A 173 6.18 -19.56 -12.58
CA ALA A 173 6.06 -20.77 -11.77
C ALA A 173 6.93 -20.70 -10.51
N GLU A 174 8.17 -20.21 -10.64
CA GLU A 174 9.07 -19.98 -9.51
C GLU A 174 8.50 -18.98 -8.49
N ILE A 175 7.88 -17.89 -8.95
CA ILE A 175 7.22 -16.92 -8.04
C ILE A 175 6.01 -17.57 -7.36
N ILE A 176 5.16 -18.29 -8.09
CA ILE A 176 3.98 -18.94 -7.52
C ILE A 176 4.40 -19.91 -6.42
N GLU A 177 5.43 -20.72 -6.66
CA GLU A 177 5.96 -21.66 -5.68
C GLU A 177 6.61 -20.94 -4.49
N LYS A 178 7.55 -20.02 -4.75
CA LYS A 178 8.30 -19.30 -3.72
C LYS A 178 7.37 -18.54 -2.78
N TYR A 179 6.33 -17.90 -3.32
CA TYR A 179 5.40 -17.04 -2.57
C TYR A 179 4.03 -17.67 -2.27
N ASP A 180 3.81 -18.96 -2.61
CA ASP A 180 2.52 -19.67 -2.40
C ASP A 180 1.37 -18.80 -2.90
N LEU A 181 1.59 -18.21 -4.08
CA LEU A 181 0.71 -17.19 -4.62
C LEU A 181 -0.58 -17.85 -5.08
N LYS A 182 -1.69 -17.42 -4.50
CA LYS A 182 -3.03 -17.96 -4.78
C LYS A 182 -3.87 -16.94 -5.51
N LEU A 183 -4.87 -17.44 -6.24
CA LEU A 183 -5.87 -16.58 -6.89
C LEU A 183 -6.57 -15.66 -5.89
N VAL A 184 -6.79 -16.14 -4.66
CA VAL A 184 -7.21 -15.31 -3.53
C VAL A 184 -6.02 -15.19 -2.59
N TYR A 185 -5.45 -13.99 -2.54
CA TYR A 185 -4.29 -13.67 -1.74
C TYR A 185 -4.61 -13.63 -0.24
N SER A 186 -3.63 -14.08 0.55
CA SER A 186 -3.55 -13.92 2.00
C SER A 186 -2.08 -13.70 2.33
N ARG A 187 -1.74 -12.66 3.08
CA ARG A 187 -0.35 -12.40 3.41
C ARG A 187 0.09 -13.50 4.37
N ARG A 188 1.26 -14.08 4.11
CA ARG A 188 1.82 -15.04 5.05
C ARG A 188 2.21 -14.28 6.31
N ARG A 189 1.76 -14.75 7.48
CA ARG A 189 2.49 -14.46 8.72
C ARG A 189 3.77 -15.27 8.65
N ILE A 190 4.92 -14.60 8.63
CA ILE A 190 6.17 -15.28 8.94
C ILE A 190 6.02 -15.72 10.39
N VAL A 191 5.79 -17.01 10.59
CA VAL A 191 5.99 -17.60 11.92
C VAL A 191 7.49 -17.63 12.08
N THR A 192 8.06 -16.60 12.69
CA THR A 192 9.43 -16.69 13.19
C THR A 192 9.44 -17.90 14.13
N PRO A 193 10.28 -18.92 13.90
CA PRO A 193 10.44 -19.97 14.88
C PRO A 193 10.75 -19.29 16.20
N ALA A 194 9.99 -19.62 17.26
CA ALA A 194 10.29 -19.11 18.59
C ALA A 194 11.78 -19.31 18.85
N GLU A 195 12.50 -18.24 19.19
CA GLU A 195 13.89 -18.37 19.60
C GLU A 195 13.94 -19.46 20.68
N PRO A 196 14.82 -20.47 20.56
CA PRO A 196 14.98 -21.43 21.63
C PRO A 196 15.34 -20.65 22.90
N ASN A 197 14.50 -20.78 23.91
CA ASN A 197 14.67 -20.16 25.22
C ASN A 197 16.11 -20.41 25.71
N LEU A 198 16.96 -19.38 25.69
CA LEU A 198 18.34 -19.41 26.20
C LEU A 198 18.43 -19.62 27.72
N LEU A 199 17.31 -19.88 28.39
CA LEU A 199 17.20 -20.13 29.82
C LEU A 199 17.42 -21.61 30.22
N GLU A 200 17.41 -22.56 29.28
CA GLU A 200 17.67 -23.97 29.63
C GLU A 200 19.15 -24.38 29.57
N SER A 201 20.04 -23.55 29.02
CA SER A 201 21.48 -23.84 28.98
C SER A 201 22.28 -23.37 30.20
N GLN A 202 21.62 -22.87 31.26
CA GLN A 202 22.30 -22.44 32.50
C GLN A 202 22.02 -23.35 33.72
N VAL A 203 21.43 -24.53 33.55
CA VAL A 203 21.19 -25.48 34.67
C VAL A 203 22.10 -26.73 34.58
N LEU A 204 23.08 -26.76 33.68
CA LEU A 204 24.10 -27.80 33.64
C LEU A 204 25.49 -27.17 33.58
N ASN A 205 25.94 -26.64 34.73
CA ASN A 205 27.34 -26.59 35.14
C ASN A 205 27.42 -26.55 36.66
#